data_AF-A0A1E3LZK0-F1
#
_entry.id   AF-A0A1E3LZK0-F1
#
_cell.length_a   1.000
_cell.length_b   1.000
_cell.length_c   1.000
_cell.angle_alpha   90.00
_cell.angle_beta   90.00
_cell.angle_gamma   90.00
#
_symmetry.space_group_name_H-M   'P 1'
#
loop_
_entity.id
_entity.type
_entity.pdbx_description
1 polymer ?
#
loop_
_entity_poly.entity_id
_entity_poly.type
_entity_poly.pdbx_seq_one_letter_code
_entity_poly.pdbx_strand_id
1 'polypeptide(L)'
;MISRLVTFSVERRWLVLLLTLVAALAGIFALQRLPIDAVPDITNNQVQVNVLAPSLSPDQIERQVSFTIETSLKGIPGLAYTRSLNRNGFAQITAVFTDATDIYFARQQVAERMRMAEERLPQGVMPEMGPIATGLGDIFMWTVEFQELNRVKHRDGEPGLQRDGSYITPEGWPSHLLPARS
;
A
#
# COMPACT_ATOMS: atom_id res chain seq x y z
N MET A 1 16.84 44.99 -30.81
CA MET A 1 15.56 44.47 -30.29
C MET A 1 15.54 44.45 -28.77
N ILE A 2 16.51 43.83 -28.10
CA ILE A 2 16.69 43.90 -26.64
C ILE A 2 16.76 45.36 -26.13
N SER A 3 17.49 46.24 -26.83
CA SER A 3 17.56 47.66 -26.50
C SER A 3 16.19 48.33 -26.41
N ARG A 4 15.27 48.04 -27.34
CA ARG A 4 13.90 48.58 -27.33
C ARG A 4 13.09 48.06 -26.13
N LEU A 5 13.28 46.80 -25.76
CA LEU A 5 12.62 46.18 -24.61
C LEU A 5 13.11 46.81 -23.29
N VAL A 6 14.42 47.06 -23.18
CA VAL A 6 15.00 47.73 -22.02
C VAL A 6 14.52 49.17 -21.91
N THR A 7 14.57 49.94 -23.01
CA THR A 7 14.07 51.32 -23.01
C THR A 7 12.58 51.39 -22.64
N PHE A 8 11.74 50.52 -23.20
CA PHE A 8 10.33 50.42 -22.85
C PHE A 8 10.10 50.10 -21.36
N SER A 9 10.88 49.17 -20.80
CA SER A 9 10.80 48.81 -19.38
C SER A 9 11.18 49.97 -18.45
N VAL A 10 12.16 50.80 -18.84
CA VAL A 10 12.57 51.98 -18.06
C VAL A 10 11.54 53.11 -18.18
N GLU A 11 11.05 53.39 -19.38
CA GLU A 11 10.04 54.43 -19.62
C GLU A 11 8.70 54.10 -18.93
N ARG A 12 8.29 52.83 -18.94
CA ARG A 12 7.05 52.35 -18.31
C ARG A 12 7.29 51.62 -16.99
N ARG A 13 8.20 52.15 -16.15
CA ARG A 13 8.58 51.54 -14.86
C ARG A 13 7.40 51.12 -13.96
N TRP A 14 6.32 51.90 -13.91
CA TRP A 14 5.14 51.58 -13.10
C TRP A 14 4.36 50.37 -13.63
N LEU A 15 4.26 50.22 -14.96
CA LEU A 15 3.63 49.06 -15.58
C LEU A 15 4.45 47.80 -15.29
N VAL A 16 5.78 47.90 -15.41
CA VAL A 16 6.69 46.79 -15.10
C VAL A 16 6.57 46.39 -13.63
N LEU A 17 6.56 47.34 -12.69
CA LEU A 17 6.38 47.05 -11.27
C LEU A 17 5.04 46.37 -10.98
N LEU A 18 3.95 46.82 -11.60
CA LEU A 18 2.64 46.19 -11.46
C LEU A 18 2.65 44.74 -11.97
N LEU A 19 3.22 44.51 -13.16
CA LEU A 19 3.31 43.17 -13.73
C LEU A 19 4.18 42.24 -12.89
N THR A 20 5.30 42.74 -12.35
CA THR A 20 6.16 41.99 -11.43
C THR A 20 5.41 41.65 -10.14
N LEU A 21 4.63 42.59 -9.59
CA LEU A 21 3.82 42.35 -8.40
C LEU A 21 2.74 41.29 -8.65
N VAL A 22 2.03 41.39 -9.78
CA VAL A 22 1.03 40.39 -10.18
C VAL A 22 1.68 39.01 -10.36
N ALA A 23 2.84 38.93 -11.03
CA ALA A 23 3.58 37.69 -11.19
C ALA A 23 4.06 37.11 -9.85
N ALA A 24 4.52 37.96 -8.93
CA ALA A 24 4.93 37.53 -7.59
C ALA A 24 3.75 36.99 -6.78
N LEU A 25 2.59 37.67 -6.81
CA LEU A 25 1.37 37.20 -6.13
C LEU A 25 0.86 35.88 -6.74
N ALA A 26 0.88 35.76 -8.06
CA ALA A 26 0.54 34.51 -8.75
C ALA A 26 1.50 33.37 -8.39
N GLY A 27 2.81 33.67 -8.28
CA GLY A 27 3.84 32.73 -7.84
C GLY A 27 3.62 32.26 -6.41
N ILE A 28 3.32 33.17 -5.47
CA ILE A 28 3.02 32.82 -4.07
C ILE A 28 1.77 31.94 -3.99
N PHE A 29 0.72 32.30 -4.74
CA PHE A 29 -0.50 31.51 -4.79
C PHE A 29 -0.29 30.11 -5.37
N ALA A 30 0.56 29.98 -6.39
CA ALA A 30 0.94 28.69 -6.95
C ALA A 30 1.78 27.86 -5.97
N LEU A 31 2.75 28.50 -5.29
CA LEU A 31 3.62 27.84 -4.31
C LEU A 31 2.82 27.25 -3.14
N GLN A 32 1.79 27.95 -2.67
CA GLN A 32 0.89 27.46 -1.62
C GLN A 32 0.04 26.27 -2.03
N ARG A 33 -0.13 26.03 -3.34
CA ARG A 33 -0.95 24.94 -3.90
C ARG A 33 -0.12 23.80 -4.46
N LEU A 34 1.20 23.95 -4.51
CA LEU A 34 2.07 22.90 -5.00
C LEU A 34 2.06 21.76 -3.98
N PRO A 35 1.62 20.53 -4.36
CA PRO A 35 1.74 19.39 -3.46
C PRO A 35 3.23 19.12 -3.22
N ILE A 36 3.62 19.09 -1.95
CA ILE A 36 4.98 18.77 -1.53
C ILE A 36 4.96 17.33 -1.04
N ASP A 37 5.86 16.52 -1.59
CA ASP A 37 6.14 15.17 -1.10
C ASP A 37 7.62 15.08 -0.72
N ALA A 38 7.96 14.23 0.24
CA ALA A 38 9.32 14.10 0.76
C ALA A 38 10.27 13.45 -0.27
N VAL A 39 9.75 12.51 -1.06
CA VAL A 39 10.48 11.76 -2.09
C VAL A 39 9.55 11.40 -3.25
N PRO A 40 10.07 11.26 -4.48
CA PRO A 40 9.27 10.75 -5.58
C PRO A 40 8.94 9.27 -5.36
N ASP A 41 7.73 8.85 -5.75
CA ASP A 41 7.36 7.44 -5.78
C ASP A 41 8.10 6.71 -6.92
N ILE A 42 8.93 5.74 -6.54
CA ILE A 42 9.72 4.90 -7.45
C ILE A 42 9.17 3.48 -7.55
N THR A 43 7.97 3.23 -7.01
CA THR A 43 7.32 1.91 -7.05
C THR A 43 6.82 1.63 -8.46
N ASN A 44 7.06 0.40 -8.95
CA ASN A 44 6.51 -0.04 -10.22
C ASN A 44 4.98 -0.06 -10.18
N ASN A 45 4.33 0.11 -11.34
CA ASN A 45 2.91 -0.18 -11.45
C ASN A 45 2.68 -1.70 -11.28
N GLN A 46 1.99 -2.09 -10.21
CA GLN A 46 1.81 -3.49 -9.86
C GLN A 46 0.42 -3.79 -9.33
N VAL A 47 -0.08 -4.99 -9.64
CA VAL A 47 -1.33 -5.53 -9.11
C VAL A 47 -1.01 -6.78 -8.32
N GLN A 48 -1.37 -6.77 -7.04
CA GLN A 48 -1.19 -7.93 -6.16
C GLN A 48 -2.47 -8.76 -6.14
N VAL A 49 -2.32 -10.08 -6.11
CA VAL A 49 -3.38 -11.07 -5.94
C VAL A 49 -2.98 -11.97 -4.79
N ASN A 50 -3.78 -11.94 -3.73
CA ASN A 50 -3.59 -12.74 -2.53
C ASN A 50 -4.54 -13.93 -2.58
N VAL A 51 -4.07 -15.10 -2.16
CA VAL A 51 -4.86 -16.32 -2.17
C VAL A 51 -4.68 -17.05 -0.86
N LEU A 52 -5.79 -17.43 -0.23
CA LEU A 52 -5.83 -18.24 0.98
C LEU A 52 -6.21 -19.67 0.61
N ALA A 53 -5.35 -20.62 0.97
CA ALA A 53 -5.56 -22.05 0.74
C ALA A 53 -5.03 -22.87 1.93
N PRO A 54 -5.66 -22.77 3.12
CA PRO A 54 -5.09 -23.21 4.40
C PRO A 54 -4.65 -24.69 4.45
N SER A 55 -5.26 -25.54 3.62
CA SER A 55 -5.00 -26.98 3.56
C SER A 55 -3.83 -27.38 2.65
N LEU A 56 -3.19 -26.44 1.95
CA LEU A 56 -2.14 -26.71 0.98
C LEU A 56 -0.74 -26.35 1.51
N SER A 57 0.22 -27.22 1.23
CA SER A 57 1.65 -26.95 1.45
C SER A 57 2.19 -25.96 0.39
N PRO A 58 3.34 -25.30 0.61
CA PRO A 58 3.91 -24.34 -0.33
C PRO A 58 4.17 -24.92 -1.72
N ASP A 59 4.61 -26.19 -1.79
CA ASP A 59 4.77 -26.93 -3.06
C ASP A 59 3.44 -27.12 -3.78
N GLN A 60 2.39 -27.49 -3.05
CA GLN A 60 1.06 -27.69 -3.62
C GLN A 60 0.45 -26.38 -4.09
N ILE A 61 0.65 -25.29 -3.33
CA ILE A 61 0.23 -23.94 -3.69
C ILE A 61 0.90 -23.50 -4.99
N GLU A 62 2.22 -23.69 -5.12
CA GLU A 62 2.94 -23.33 -6.35
C GLU A 62 2.33 -24.04 -7.57
N ARG A 63 2.15 -25.36 -7.48
CA ARG A 63 1.68 -26.19 -8.61
C ARG A 63 0.22 -25.96 -8.96
N GLN A 64 -0.65 -25.79 -7.96
CA GLN A 64 -2.11 -25.77 -8.17
C GLN A 64 -2.68 -24.35 -8.26
N VAL A 65 -2.09 -23.40 -7.55
CA VAL A 65 -2.61 -22.02 -7.41
C VAL A 65 -1.75 -21.04 -8.19
N SER A 66 -0.50 -20.84 -7.78
CA SER A 66 0.35 -19.77 -8.32
C SER A 66 0.64 -19.98 -9.80
N PHE A 67 1.00 -21.19 -10.22
CA PHE A 67 1.22 -21.51 -11.63
C PHE A 67 -0.04 -21.27 -12.49
N THR A 68 -1.21 -21.63 -11.98
CA THR A 68 -2.51 -21.44 -12.66
C THR A 68 -2.81 -19.95 -12.84
N ILE A 69 -2.62 -19.16 -11.78
CA ILE A 69 -2.84 -17.72 -11.79
C ILE A 69 -1.84 -17.03 -12.72
N GLU A 70 -0.54 -17.27 -12.54
CA GLU A 70 0.49 -16.68 -13.40
C GLU A 70 0.26 -16.98 -14.88
N THR A 71 -0.11 -18.21 -15.20
CA THR A 71 -0.42 -18.60 -16.58
C THR A 71 -1.66 -17.89 -17.12
N SER A 72 -2.68 -17.66 -16.30
CA SER A 72 -3.88 -16.90 -16.71
C SER A 72 -3.60 -15.42 -16.98
N LEU A 73 -2.61 -14.85 -16.28
CA LEU A 73 -2.20 -13.45 -16.42
C LEU A 73 -1.32 -13.22 -17.65
N LYS A 74 -0.72 -14.26 -18.22
CA LYS A 74 0.11 -14.14 -19.43
C LYS A 74 -0.68 -13.49 -20.57
N GLY A 75 0.00 -12.61 -21.32
CA GLY A 75 -0.59 -11.91 -22.45
C GLY A 75 -1.57 -10.80 -22.08
N ILE A 76 -1.60 -10.34 -20.83
CA ILE A 76 -2.20 -9.01 -20.55
C ILE A 76 -1.28 -7.94 -21.17
N PRO A 77 -1.83 -6.98 -21.95
CA PRO A 77 -1.04 -5.87 -22.48
C PRO A 77 -0.34 -5.08 -21.37
N GLY A 78 0.94 -4.77 -21.57
CA GLY A 78 1.75 -4.01 -20.61
C GLY A 78 2.27 -4.82 -19.42
N LEU A 79 1.93 -6.11 -19.29
CA LEU A 79 2.52 -6.98 -18.27
C LEU A 79 4.00 -7.22 -18.58
N ALA A 80 4.88 -6.79 -17.69
CA ALA A 80 6.32 -6.97 -17.81
C ALA A 80 6.74 -8.34 -17.28
N TYR A 81 6.38 -8.65 -16.04
CA TYR A 81 6.67 -9.94 -15.40
C TYR A 81 5.72 -10.21 -14.24
N THR A 82 5.66 -11.47 -13.81
CA THR A 82 4.97 -11.90 -12.59
C THR A 82 5.98 -12.35 -11.55
N ARG A 83 5.65 -12.16 -10.28
CA ARG A 83 6.42 -12.67 -9.14
C ARG A 83 5.45 -13.33 -8.17
N SER A 84 5.75 -14.54 -7.72
CA SER A 84 4.97 -15.24 -6.70
C SER A 84 5.75 -15.47 -5.41
N LEU A 85 5.01 -15.55 -4.32
CA LEU A 85 5.50 -15.91 -2.99
C LEU A 85 4.51 -16.91 -2.38
N ASN A 86 4.98 -18.12 -2.13
CA ASN A 86 4.15 -19.19 -1.55
C ASN A 86 4.60 -19.50 -0.14
N ARG A 87 3.65 -19.58 0.78
CA ARG A 87 3.82 -19.92 2.19
C ARG A 87 2.74 -20.91 2.59
N ASN A 88 2.88 -21.56 3.75
CA ASN A 88 1.88 -22.50 4.24
C ASN A 88 0.50 -21.83 4.27
N GLY A 89 -0.45 -22.37 3.50
CA GLY A 89 -1.81 -21.84 3.44
C GLY A 89 -2.02 -20.53 2.69
N PHE A 90 -0.97 -19.95 2.07
CA PHE A 90 -1.04 -18.61 1.48
C PHE A 90 -0.17 -18.46 0.22
N ALA A 91 -0.73 -17.81 -0.80
CA ALA A 91 -0.01 -17.38 -1.99
C ALA A 91 -0.18 -15.87 -2.20
N GLN A 92 0.89 -15.20 -2.60
CA GLN A 92 0.83 -13.84 -3.10
C GLN A 92 1.47 -13.78 -4.48
N ILE A 93 0.70 -13.37 -5.48
CA ILE A 93 1.14 -13.20 -6.86
C ILE A 93 1.10 -11.71 -7.18
N THR A 94 2.23 -11.15 -7.59
CA THR A 94 2.38 -9.75 -7.99
C THR A 94 2.61 -9.69 -9.49
N ALA A 95 1.66 -9.10 -10.21
CA ALA A 95 1.78 -8.77 -11.62
C ALA A 95 2.38 -7.37 -11.77
N VAL A 96 3.56 -7.27 -12.38
CA VAL A 96 4.26 -5.99 -12.58
C VAL A 96 4.07 -5.54 -14.02
N PHE A 97 3.60 -4.32 -14.19
CA PHE A 97 3.31 -3.68 -15.46
C PHE A 97 4.36 -2.63 -15.80
N THR A 98 4.47 -2.27 -17.08
CA THR A 98 5.30 -1.16 -17.52
C THR A 98 4.72 0.18 -17.04
N ASP A 99 5.58 1.17 -16.80
CA ASP A 99 5.21 2.51 -16.29
C ASP A 99 4.16 3.25 -17.14
N ALA A 100 4.10 2.95 -18.45
CA ALA A 100 3.11 3.54 -19.36
C ALA A 100 1.69 2.95 -19.19
N THR A 101 1.53 1.86 -18.45
CA THR A 101 0.23 1.21 -18.23
C THR A 101 -0.53 1.97 -17.16
N ASP A 102 -1.82 2.24 -17.38
CA ASP A 102 -2.70 2.76 -16.33
C ASP A 102 -3.02 1.66 -15.29
N ILE A 103 -2.93 1.98 -14.00
CA ILE A 103 -3.17 1.02 -12.91
C ILE A 103 -4.61 0.50 -12.90
N TYR A 104 -5.60 1.31 -13.24
CA TYR A 104 -7.00 0.87 -13.24
C TYR A 104 -7.27 -0.06 -14.43
N PHE A 105 -6.71 0.24 -15.60
CA PHE A 105 -6.72 -0.67 -16.75
C PHE A 105 -6.05 -2.01 -16.40
N ALA A 106 -4.85 -1.98 -15.82
CA ALA A 106 -4.14 -3.18 -15.40
C ALA A 106 -4.99 -4.03 -14.44
N ARG A 107 -5.62 -3.40 -13.44
CA ARG A 107 -6.52 -4.08 -12.49
C ARG A 107 -7.76 -4.67 -13.15
N GLN A 108 -8.38 -3.95 -14.08
CA GLN A 108 -9.53 -4.48 -14.83
C GLN A 108 -9.14 -5.74 -15.62
N GLN A 109 -8.00 -5.70 -16.31
CA GLN A 109 -7.50 -6.87 -17.04
C GLN A 109 -7.18 -8.03 -16.10
N VAL A 110 -6.53 -7.77 -14.96
CA VAL A 110 -6.26 -8.80 -13.95
C VAL A 110 -7.57 -9.38 -13.42
N ALA A 111 -8.56 -8.57 -13.07
CA ALA A 111 -9.85 -9.05 -12.57
C ALA A 111 -10.56 -9.98 -13.57
N GLU A 112 -10.52 -9.64 -14.85
CA GLU A 112 -11.07 -10.48 -15.92
C GLU A 112 -10.34 -11.84 -16.01
N ARG A 113 -9.00 -11.84 -15.97
CA ARG A 113 -8.20 -13.07 -15.98
C ARG A 113 -8.42 -13.92 -14.72
N MET A 114 -8.52 -13.29 -13.55
CA MET A 114 -8.75 -13.98 -12.29
C MET A 114 -10.08 -14.71 -12.28
N ARG A 115 -11.14 -14.07 -12.76
CA ARG A 115 -12.47 -14.70 -12.88
C ARG A 115 -12.45 -15.94 -13.79
N MET A 116 -11.67 -15.92 -14.87
CA MET A 116 -11.49 -17.11 -15.73
C MET A 116 -10.60 -18.18 -15.08
N ALA A 117 -9.67 -17.79 -14.21
CA ALA A 117 -8.78 -18.69 -13.49
C ALA A 117 -9.47 -19.41 -12.32
N GLU A 118 -10.47 -18.77 -11.70
CA GLU A 118 -11.26 -19.32 -10.58
C GLU A 118 -11.80 -20.73 -10.87
N GLU A 119 -12.25 -20.99 -12.10
CA GLU A 119 -12.77 -22.30 -12.51
C GLU A 119 -11.70 -23.42 -12.49
N ARG A 120 -10.42 -23.06 -12.52
CA ARG A 120 -9.28 -23.99 -12.55
C ARG A 120 -8.58 -24.10 -11.20
N LEU A 121 -9.00 -23.30 -10.21
CA LEU A 121 -8.43 -23.36 -8.87
C LEU A 121 -9.08 -24.50 -8.05
N PRO A 122 -8.36 -25.02 -7.04
CA PRO A 122 -8.93 -26.01 -6.11
C PRO A 122 -10.21 -25.49 -5.43
N GLN A 123 -11.11 -26.40 -5.09
CA GLN A 123 -12.39 -26.04 -4.48
C GLN A 123 -12.20 -25.24 -3.18
N GLY A 124 -12.91 -24.13 -3.04
CA GLY A 124 -12.86 -23.25 -1.86
C GLY A 124 -11.68 -22.29 -1.84
N VAL A 125 -10.82 -22.29 -2.86
CA VAL A 125 -9.74 -21.31 -3.01
C VAL A 125 -10.24 -20.14 -3.85
N MET A 126 -10.37 -18.97 -3.21
CA MET A 126 -10.79 -17.74 -3.88
C MET A 126 -9.64 -16.74 -3.89
N PRO A 127 -9.20 -16.29 -5.07
CA PRO A 127 -8.16 -15.28 -5.16
C PRO A 127 -8.75 -13.87 -5.01
N GLU A 128 -8.08 -13.02 -4.24
CA GLU A 128 -8.51 -11.66 -3.96
C GLU A 128 -7.46 -10.65 -4.44
N MET A 129 -7.92 -9.58 -5.09
CA MET A 129 -7.01 -8.53 -5.53
C MET A 129 -6.64 -7.61 -4.36
N GLY A 130 -5.34 -7.42 -4.14
CA GLY A 130 -4.82 -6.50 -3.14
C GLY A 130 -5.18 -5.04 -3.44
N PRO A 131 -5.06 -4.14 -2.44
CA PRO A 131 -5.37 -2.72 -2.59
C PRO A 131 -4.47 -2.03 -3.62
N ILE A 132 -4.88 -0.84 -4.05
CA ILE A 132 -4.01 0.06 -4.82
C ILE A 132 -3.10 0.75 -3.81
N ALA A 133 -1.89 0.22 -3.65
CA ALA A 133 -0.90 0.74 -2.71
C ALA A 133 0.50 0.68 -3.33
N THR A 134 1.32 1.65 -2.97
CA THR A 134 2.73 1.74 -3.36
C THR A 134 3.62 1.52 -2.12
N GLY A 135 4.94 1.47 -2.30
CA GLY A 135 5.87 1.36 -1.16
C GLY A 135 5.80 2.56 -0.20
N LEU A 136 5.19 3.67 -0.62
CA LEU A 136 4.96 4.88 0.17
C LEU A 136 3.53 4.96 0.75
N GLY A 137 2.71 3.92 0.56
CA GLY A 137 1.31 3.91 1.00
C GLY A 137 1.11 3.83 2.52
N ASP A 138 2.14 3.45 3.26
CA ASP A 138 2.12 3.39 4.73
C ASP A 138 2.37 4.78 5.33
N ILE A 139 1.32 5.60 5.43
CA ILE A 139 1.41 6.99 5.87
C ILE A 139 1.36 7.15 7.40
N PHE A 140 0.44 6.44 8.05
CA PHE A 140 0.21 6.59 9.49
C PHE A 140 -0.03 5.24 10.16
N MET A 141 0.84 4.90 11.11
CA MET A 141 0.75 3.69 11.92
C MET A 141 0.43 4.09 13.36
N TRP A 142 -0.48 3.36 13.99
CA TRP A 142 -0.90 3.58 15.37
C TRP A 142 -1.19 2.25 16.05
N THR A 143 -1.13 2.25 17.37
CA THR A 143 -1.40 1.08 18.21
C THR A 143 -2.47 1.43 19.23
N VAL A 144 -3.38 0.49 19.51
CA VAL A 144 -4.31 0.60 20.64
C VAL A 144 -3.69 -0.07 21.86
N GLU A 145 -3.59 0.68 22.95
CA GLU A 145 -3.13 0.15 24.23
C GLU A 145 -4.23 0.32 25.30
N PHE A 146 -4.38 -0.68 26.16
CA PHE A 146 -5.32 -0.61 27.27
C PHE A 146 -4.79 0.34 28.35
N GLN A 147 -5.55 1.40 28.62
CA GLN A 147 -5.20 2.41 29.64
C GLN A 147 -5.10 1.82 31.06
N GLU A 148 -5.74 0.68 31.31
CA GLU A 148 -5.81 0.03 32.63
C GLU A 148 -4.48 -0.62 33.07
N LEU A 149 -3.53 -0.88 32.17
CA LEU A 149 -2.18 -1.36 32.51
C LEU A 149 -1.47 -0.45 33.53
N ASN A 150 -1.67 0.87 33.41
CA ASN A 150 -1.07 1.87 34.30
C ASN A 150 -1.83 2.07 35.61
N ARG A 151 -2.99 1.42 35.80
CA ARG A 151 -3.84 1.51 36.99
C ARG A 151 -4.02 0.18 37.72
N VAL A 152 -3.35 -0.89 37.27
CA VAL A 152 -3.39 -2.18 37.96
C VAL A 152 -2.79 -2.03 39.36
N LYS A 153 -3.66 -2.02 40.36
CA LYS A 153 -3.33 -2.06 41.80
C LYS A 153 -3.32 -3.49 42.37
N HIS A 154 -3.32 -4.50 41.51
CA HIS A 154 -3.24 -5.90 41.89
C HIS A 154 -1.77 -6.36 41.89
N ARG A 155 -1.43 -7.31 42.77
CA ARG A 155 -0.09 -7.90 42.80
C ARG A 155 0.04 -8.90 41.66
N ASP A 156 1.24 -8.99 41.06
CA ASP A 156 1.51 -9.99 40.03
C ASP A 156 1.14 -11.40 40.56
N GLY A 157 0.26 -12.10 39.85
CA GLY A 157 -0.31 -13.40 40.23
C GLY A 157 -1.78 -13.39 40.68
N GLU A 158 -2.40 -12.23 40.92
CA GLU A 158 -3.85 -12.13 41.17
C GLU A 158 -4.63 -12.16 39.84
N PRO A 159 -5.88 -12.67 39.82
CA PRO A 159 -6.73 -12.63 38.63
C PRO A 159 -6.90 -11.21 38.08
N GLY A 160 -6.74 -11.07 36.77
CA GLY A 160 -6.81 -9.79 36.06
C GLY A 160 -5.62 -9.54 35.15
N LEU A 161 -5.59 -8.33 34.58
CA LEU A 161 -4.53 -7.86 33.70
C LEU A 161 -3.25 -7.64 34.51
N GLN A 162 -2.18 -8.32 34.12
CA GLN A 162 -0.86 -8.23 34.73
C GLN A 162 -0.04 -7.09 34.11
N ARG A 163 1.03 -6.67 34.79
CA ARG A 163 1.92 -5.60 34.31
C ARG A 163 2.72 -5.96 33.05
N ASP A 164 2.93 -7.26 32.83
CA ASP A 164 3.60 -7.79 31.63
C ASP A 164 2.65 -7.90 30.41
N GLY A 165 1.38 -7.50 30.58
CA GLY A 165 0.35 -7.58 29.54
C GLY A 165 -0.37 -8.93 29.46
N SER A 166 0.03 -9.93 30.27
CA SER A 166 -0.73 -11.19 30.38
C SER A 166 -2.03 -10.99 31.17
N TYR A 167 -3.00 -11.90 30.99
CA TYR A 167 -4.24 -11.88 31.76
C TYR A 167 -4.42 -13.21 32.50
N ILE A 168 -4.58 -13.16 33.82
CA ILE A 168 -4.84 -14.34 34.66
C ILE A 168 -6.35 -14.44 34.88
N THR A 169 -6.95 -15.57 34.54
CA THR A 169 -8.39 -15.77 34.75
C THR A 169 -8.69 -16.00 36.25
N PRO A 170 -9.93 -15.78 36.72
CA PRO A 170 -10.33 -16.06 38.11
C PRO A 170 -10.05 -17.49 38.58
N GLU A 171 -9.95 -18.44 37.64
CA GLU A 171 -9.61 -19.84 37.90
C GLU A 171 -8.09 -20.09 38.03
N GLY A 172 -7.25 -19.05 37.93
CA GLY A 172 -5.80 -19.10 38.16
C GLY A 172 -4.96 -19.58 36.97
N TRP A 173 -5.57 -19.73 35.79
CA TRP A 173 -4.85 -20.16 34.59
C TRP A 173 -4.32 -18.94 33.82
N PRO A 174 -3.04 -18.93 33.41
CA PRO A 174 -2.52 -17.91 32.51
C PRO A 174 -3.27 -18.01 31.17
N SER A 175 -4.02 -16.97 30.80
CA SER A 175 -4.58 -16.92 29.46
C SER A 175 -3.51 -16.34 28.52
N HIS A 176 -2.98 -17.18 27.62
CA HIS A 176 -2.04 -16.80 26.57
C HIS A 176 -2.73 -15.98 25.46
N LEU A 177 -3.54 -14.98 25.80
CA LEU A 177 -4.28 -14.18 24.84
C LEU A 177 -3.47 -13.04 24.23
N LEU A 178 -2.23 -12.81 24.69
CA LEU A 178 -1.33 -11.85 24.09
C LEU A 178 0.09 -12.45 24.03
N PRO A 179 0.72 -12.56 22.84
CA PRO A 179 2.13 -12.89 22.78
C PRO A 179 2.92 -11.73 23.39
N ALA A 180 3.58 -12.00 24.52
CA ALA A 180 4.61 -11.14 25.08
C ALA A 180 5.65 -10.87 23.98
N ARG A 181 5.83 -9.60 23.61
CA ARG A 181 6.91 -9.20 22.70
C ARG A 181 8.17 -8.86 23.50
N SER A 182 9.27 -9.45 23.04
CA SER A 182 10.65 -8.97 23.20
C SER A 182 10.88 -7.65 22.45
#